data_AF-A0A7D5N639-F1
#
_entry.id   AF-A0A7D5N639-F1
#
_cell.length_a   1.000
_cell.length_b   1.000
_cell.length_c   1.000
_cell.angle_alpha   90.00
_cell.angle_beta   90.00
_cell.angle_gamma   90.00
#
_symmetry.space_group_name_H-M   'P 1'
#
loop_
_entity.id
_entity.type
_entity.pdbx_description
1 polymer ?
#
loop_
_entity_poly.entity_id
_entity_poly.type
_entity_poly.pdbx_seq_one_letter_code
_entity_poly.pdbx_strand_id
1 'polypeptide(L)'
;MHQIHLRTKDNVGQWSSVISRPFLKGNALVNKVRYWFDQNYSAHLETGLGNSVVPGQTFWLGSPLTNTLNPGIHKLNSMFQTSAGLWSSPRSDLFIKLPPGNNTLVAYRYWFNQNFWHILTV
;
A
#
# COMPACT_ATOMS: atom_id res chain seq x y z
N MET A 1 17.29 -0.60 10.18
CA MET A 1 15.98 0.05 9.91
C MET A 1 16.15 1.53 10.19
N HIS A 2 15.77 2.41 9.26
CA HIS A 2 15.83 3.86 9.45
C HIS A 2 14.42 4.45 9.41
N GLN A 3 14.28 5.70 9.84
CA GLN A 3 13.03 6.46 9.75
C GLN A 3 13.32 7.79 9.07
N ILE A 4 12.40 8.23 8.20
CA ILE A 4 12.36 9.58 7.67
C ILE A 4 11.16 10.31 8.27
N HIS A 5 11.38 11.54 8.72
CA HIS A 5 10.36 12.44 9.22
C HIS A 5 10.23 13.62 8.27
N LEU A 6 9.04 13.86 7.75
CA LEU A 6 8.76 14.93 6.81
C LEU A 6 7.56 15.76 7.28
N ARG A 7 7.66 17.07 7.14
CA ARG A 7 6.56 18.01 7.34
C ARG A 7 6.71 19.15 6.34
N THR A 8 5.60 19.75 5.92
CA THR A 8 5.58 20.91 5.02
C THR A 8 5.24 22.16 5.81
N LYS A 9 5.75 23.32 5.37
CA LYS A 9 5.40 24.63 5.90
C LYS A 9 4.65 25.39 4.82
N ASP A 10 3.54 26.03 5.17
CA ASP A 10 2.84 26.92 4.24
C ASP A 10 3.51 28.30 4.15
N ASN A 11 2.98 29.16 3.29
CA ASN A 11 3.48 30.51 3.07
C ASN A 11 3.23 31.47 4.26
N VAL A 12 2.28 31.16 5.14
CA VAL A 12 2.01 31.92 6.37
C VAL A 12 2.80 31.39 7.57
N GLY A 13 3.63 30.36 7.35
CA GLY A 13 4.56 29.83 8.32
C GLY A 13 3.98 28.75 9.24
N GLN A 14 2.77 28.27 9.00
CA GLN A 14 2.21 27.14 9.72
C GLN A 14 2.78 25.84 9.19
N TRP A 15 3.05 24.92 10.09
CA TRP A 15 3.60 23.63 9.76
C TRP A 15 2.53 22.55 9.77
N SER A 16 2.60 21.62 8.81
CA SER A 16 1.82 20.38 8.84
C SER A 16 2.20 19.50 10.02
N SER A 17 1.36 18.50 10.27
CA SER A 17 1.72 17.30 11.05
C SER A 17 2.96 16.62 10.46
N VAL A 18 3.72 15.95 11.32
CA VAL A 18 4.89 15.16 10.91
C VAL A 18 4.42 13.82 10.34
N ILE A 19 4.88 13.50 9.14
CA ILE A 19 4.75 12.18 8.53
C ILE A 19 6.05 11.43 8.80
N SER A 20 5.95 10.31 9.52
CA SER A 20 7.08 9.43 9.84
C SER A 20 6.96 8.14 9.04
N ARG A 21 8.02 7.75 8.33
CA ARG A 21 8.03 6.50 7.55
C ARG A 21 9.32 5.71 7.78
N PRO A 22 9.24 4.42 8.14
CA PRO A 22 10.42 3.57 8.16
C PRO A 22 10.89 3.27 6.73
N PHE A 23 12.19 3.09 6.56
CA PHE A 23 12.77 2.63 5.29
C PHE A 23 13.99 1.75 5.53
N LEU A 24 14.26 0.89 4.54
CA LEU A 24 15.49 0.13 4.47
C LEU A 24 16.53 0.94 3.70
N LYS A 25 17.72 1.10 4.30
CA LYS A 25 18.91 1.62 3.63
C LYS A 25 19.88 0.46 3.50
N GLY A 26 20.21 0.08 2.28
CA GLY A 26 21.16 -1.00 2.02
C GLY A 26 21.43 -1.17 0.54
N ASN A 27 22.58 -1.75 0.22
CA ASN A 27 22.98 -2.07 -1.15
C ASN A 27 22.45 -3.45 -1.60
N ALA A 28 21.80 -4.19 -0.68
CA ALA A 28 21.23 -5.49 -0.96
C ALA A 28 19.98 -5.35 -1.84
N LEU A 29 19.97 -6.06 -2.96
CA LEU A 29 18.82 -6.12 -3.86
C LEU A 29 17.61 -6.72 -3.13
N VAL A 30 16.41 -6.23 -3.46
CA VAL A 30 15.17 -6.88 -3.06
C VAL A 30 15.02 -8.17 -3.89
N ASN A 31 14.71 -9.30 -3.25
CA ASN A 31 14.62 -10.59 -3.95
C ASN A 31 13.30 -11.34 -3.68
N LYS A 32 12.47 -10.85 -2.74
CA LYS A 32 11.20 -11.48 -2.39
C LYS A 32 10.18 -10.45 -1.93
N VAL A 33 8.91 -10.73 -2.20
CA VAL A 33 7.77 -10.03 -1.60
C VAL A 33 6.93 -11.04 -0.81
N ARG A 34 6.43 -10.61 0.34
CA ARG A 34 5.40 -11.30 1.13
C ARG A 34 4.17 -10.42 1.20
N TYR A 35 2.98 -10.99 1.06
CA TYR A 35 1.73 -10.24 1.12
C TYR A 35 0.58 -11.04 1.75
N TRP A 36 -0.39 -10.34 2.34
CA TRP A 36 -1.59 -10.92 2.96
C TRP A 36 -2.73 -9.91 3.00
N PHE A 37 -3.95 -10.41 3.17
CA PHE A 37 -5.17 -9.59 3.24
C PHE A 37 -5.66 -9.40 4.67
N ASP A 38 -6.19 -8.21 4.94
CA ASP A 38 -6.81 -7.79 6.19
C ASP A 38 -5.91 -8.03 7.41
N GLN A 39 -6.39 -8.84 8.35
CA GLN A 39 -5.66 -9.28 9.54
C GLN A 39 -5.14 -10.71 9.42
N ASN A 40 -5.33 -11.38 8.27
CA ASN A 40 -5.02 -12.80 8.08
C ASN A 40 -3.54 -13.01 7.69
N TYR A 41 -2.63 -12.68 8.58
CA TYR A 41 -1.19 -12.90 8.37
C TYR A 41 -0.82 -14.39 8.25
N SER A 42 -1.57 -15.28 8.89
CA SER A 42 -1.37 -16.73 8.80
C SER A 42 -1.47 -17.27 7.37
N ALA A 43 -2.29 -16.63 6.52
CA ALA A 43 -2.47 -17.00 5.12
C ALA A 43 -1.64 -16.10 4.17
N HIS A 44 -0.47 -15.63 4.61
CA HIS A 44 0.41 -14.86 3.74
C HIS A 44 0.96 -15.71 2.59
N LEU A 45 1.23 -15.05 1.48
CA LEU A 45 1.92 -15.62 0.34
C LEU A 45 3.28 -14.96 0.16
N GLU A 46 4.20 -15.70 -0.46
CA GLU A 46 5.51 -15.20 -0.85
C GLU A 46 5.74 -15.39 -2.34
N THR A 47 6.39 -14.41 -2.97
CA THR A 47 6.80 -14.48 -4.37
C THR A 47 8.25 -14.05 -4.48
N GLY A 48 9.08 -14.91 -5.08
CA GLY A 48 10.45 -14.56 -5.44
C GLY A 48 10.45 -13.56 -6.60
N LEU A 49 11.24 -12.50 -6.49
CA LEU A 49 11.36 -11.44 -7.50
C LEU A 49 12.61 -11.61 -8.40
N GLY A 50 13.40 -12.65 -8.17
CA GLY A 50 14.68 -12.86 -8.83
C GLY A 50 15.79 -11.94 -8.29
N ASN A 51 16.99 -12.05 -8.85
CA ASN A 51 18.20 -11.37 -8.39
C ASN A 51 18.46 -10.01 -9.08
N SER A 52 17.47 -9.38 -9.69
CA SER A 52 17.66 -8.12 -10.43
C SER A 52 16.40 -7.25 -10.40
N VAL A 53 15.97 -6.88 -9.20
CA VAL A 53 14.91 -5.87 -9.04
C VAL A 53 15.52 -4.49 -9.27
N VAL A 54 15.12 -3.83 -10.35
CA VAL A 54 15.55 -2.46 -10.67
C VAL A 54 14.52 -1.43 -10.17
N PRO A 55 14.93 -0.19 -9.83
CA PRO A 55 13.99 0.88 -9.51
C PRO A 55 12.96 1.07 -10.63
N GLY A 56 11.67 1.13 -10.26
CA GLY A 56 10.56 1.31 -11.21
C GLY A 56 10.00 0.03 -11.83
N GLN A 57 10.58 -1.14 -11.52
CA GLN A 57 10.03 -2.41 -11.99
C GLN A 57 8.68 -2.71 -11.33
N THR A 58 7.70 -3.12 -12.15
CA THR A 58 6.41 -3.62 -11.71
C THR A 58 6.44 -5.15 -11.64
N PHE A 59 5.76 -5.70 -10.62
CA PHE A 59 5.64 -7.13 -10.40
C PHE A 59 4.19 -7.52 -10.28
N TRP A 60 3.84 -8.65 -10.89
CA TRP A 60 2.52 -9.24 -10.77
C TRP A 60 2.52 -10.18 -9.56
N LEU A 61 1.66 -9.89 -8.58
CA LEU A 61 1.42 -10.81 -7.46
C LEU A 61 0.55 -11.96 -7.97
N GLY A 62 1.15 -13.14 -8.07
CA GLY A 62 0.64 -14.29 -8.82
C GLY A 62 -0.53 -15.06 -8.21
N SER A 63 -1.46 -14.42 -7.49
CA SER A 63 -2.66 -15.12 -7.02
C SER A 63 -3.90 -14.24 -6.97
N PRO A 64 -5.03 -14.67 -7.54
CA PRO A 64 -6.31 -14.01 -7.40
C PRO A 64 -6.93 -14.34 -6.03
N LEU A 65 -6.19 -14.13 -4.94
CA LEU A 65 -6.72 -14.25 -3.58
C LEU A 65 -7.87 -13.26 -3.32
N THR A 66 -8.06 -12.27 -4.20
CA THR A 66 -9.28 -11.45 -4.20
C THR A 66 -10.54 -12.29 -4.39
N ASN A 67 -10.46 -13.46 -5.04
CA ASN A 67 -11.64 -14.31 -5.29
C ASN A 67 -12.24 -14.86 -4.00
N THR A 68 -11.41 -15.14 -2.99
CA THR A 68 -11.86 -15.67 -1.69
C THR A 68 -12.35 -14.58 -0.72
N LEU A 69 -12.07 -13.31 -1.01
CA LEU A 69 -12.56 -12.19 -0.20
C LEU A 69 -14.04 -11.95 -0.48
N ASN A 70 -14.81 -11.56 0.52
CA ASN A 70 -16.19 -11.11 0.30
C ASN A 70 -16.19 -9.70 -0.33
N PRO A 71 -17.30 -9.24 -0.92
CA PRO A 71 -17.42 -7.83 -1.29
C PRO A 71 -17.27 -6.92 -0.06
N GLY A 72 -16.51 -5.83 -0.19
CA GLY A 72 -16.22 -4.92 0.92
C GLY A 72 -14.88 -4.21 0.83
N ILE A 73 -14.57 -3.44 1.88
CA ILE A 73 -13.27 -2.79 2.05
C ILE A 73 -12.28 -3.81 2.61
N HIS A 74 -11.13 -3.92 1.96
CA HIS A 74 -10.04 -4.79 2.36
C HIS A 74 -8.72 -4.03 2.45
N LYS A 75 -7.79 -4.60 3.21
CA LYS A 75 -6.43 -4.11 3.36
C LYS A 75 -5.46 -5.09 2.73
N LEU A 76 -4.75 -4.69 1.68
CA LEU A 76 -3.59 -5.42 1.19
C LEU A 76 -2.38 -5.01 2.01
N ASN A 77 -1.72 -5.97 2.64
CA ASN A 77 -0.46 -5.76 3.33
C ASN A 77 0.66 -6.42 2.52
N SER A 78 1.82 -5.76 2.41
CA SER A 78 2.98 -6.27 1.71
C SER A 78 4.29 -5.87 2.39
N MET A 79 5.30 -6.73 2.30
CA MET A 79 6.65 -6.47 2.80
C MET A 79 7.68 -7.10 1.85
N PHE A 80 8.88 -6.51 1.81
CA PHE A 80 9.92 -6.90 0.89
C PHE A 80 11.12 -7.47 1.65
N GLN A 81 11.69 -8.57 1.14
CA GLN A 81 12.93 -9.14 1.62
C GLN A 81 14.08 -8.67 0.75
N THR A 82 15.16 -8.28 1.41
CA THR A 82 16.46 -8.08 0.77
C THR A 82 17.18 -9.42 0.60
N SER A 83 18.13 -9.47 -0.32
CA SER A 83 19.05 -10.60 -0.51
C SER A 83 19.88 -10.94 0.74
N ALA A 84 20.02 -10.00 1.67
CA ALA A 84 20.61 -10.23 2.99
C ALA A 84 19.65 -10.88 4.00
N GLY A 85 18.43 -11.25 3.58
CA GLY A 85 17.41 -11.89 4.42
C GLY A 85 16.58 -10.91 5.28
N LEU A 86 16.92 -9.62 5.29
CA LEU A 86 16.21 -8.61 6.07
C LEU A 86 14.89 -8.22 5.42
N TRP A 87 13.84 -8.14 6.23
CA TRP A 87 12.50 -7.73 5.81
C TRP A 87 12.20 -6.26 6.12
N SER A 88 11.45 -5.61 5.23
CA SER A 88 10.90 -4.28 5.48
C SER A 88 9.77 -4.32 6.51
N SER A 89 9.38 -3.15 7.02
CA SER A 89 8.07 -3.01 7.65
C SER A 89 6.97 -3.30 6.63
N PRO A 90 5.81 -3.83 7.07
CA PRO A 90 4.66 -3.98 6.20
C PRO A 90 4.15 -2.62 5.75
N ARG A 91 3.85 -2.53 4.46
CA ARG A 91 3.06 -1.47 3.85
C ARG A 91 1.64 -1.97 3.65
N SER A 92 0.67 -1.14 4.01
CA SER A 92 -0.74 -1.47 3.82
C SER A 92 -1.39 -0.46 2.87
N ASP A 93 -2.15 -0.96 1.91
CA ASP A 93 -2.97 -0.17 1.00
C ASP A 93 -4.43 -0.68 1.06
N LEU A 94 -5.41 0.22 1.09
CA LEU A 94 -6.83 -0.14 1.14
C LEU A 94 -7.38 -0.29 -0.29
N PHE A 95 -8.29 -1.24 -0.48
CA PHE A 95 -9.05 -1.39 -1.73
C PHE A 95 -10.47 -1.85 -1.44
N ILE A 96 -11.38 -1.65 -2.40
CA ILE A 96 -12.76 -2.14 -2.32
C ILE A 96 -12.92 -3.27 -3.33
N LYS A 97 -13.36 -4.44 -2.86
CA LYS A 97 -13.88 -5.50 -3.72
C LYS A 97 -15.37 -5.26 -3.93
N LEU A 98 -15.77 -4.97 -5.15
CA LEU A 98 -17.18 -4.82 -5.51
C LEU A 98 -17.83 -6.21 -5.67
N PRO A 99 -19.14 -6.34 -5.38
CA PRO A 99 -19.88 -7.57 -5.66
C PRO A 99 -19.85 -7.87 -7.17
N PRO A 100 -19.97 -9.13 -7.61
CA PRO A 100 -20.06 -9.43 -9.04
C PRO A 100 -21.25 -8.69 -9.69
N GLY A 101 -21.02 -8.05 -10.83
CA GLY A 101 -22.03 -7.23 -11.52
C GLY A 101 -21.42 -6.17 -12.45
N ASN A 102 -22.26 -5.42 -13.16
CA ASN A 102 -21.83 -4.34 -14.04
C ASN A 102 -21.52 -3.07 -13.23
N ASN A 103 -20.39 -3.08 -12.51
CA ASN A 103 -19.97 -1.98 -11.63
C ASN A 103 -19.07 -0.97 -12.37
N THR A 104 -19.55 -0.44 -13.49
CA THR A 104 -18.82 0.60 -14.22
C THR A 104 -18.69 1.83 -13.32
N LEU A 105 -17.48 2.38 -13.21
CA LEU A 105 -17.27 3.66 -12.53
C LEU A 105 -17.94 4.75 -13.36
N VAL A 106 -19.04 5.31 -12.85
CA VAL A 106 -19.83 6.34 -13.55
C VAL A 106 -19.63 7.74 -12.97
N ALA A 107 -19.10 7.86 -11.75
CA ALA A 107 -18.84 9.13 -11.07
C ALA A 107 -17.90 8.92 -9.86
N TYR A 108 -17.30 9.99 -9.35
CA TYR A 108 -16.60 10.00 -8.06
C TYR A 108 -16.96 11.23 -7.22
N ARG A 109 -16.76 11.11 -5.89
CA ARG A 109 -16.96 12.19 -4.92
C ARG A 109 -15.76 12.35 -4.02
N TYR A 110 -15.42 13.59 -3.67
CA TYR A 110 -14.38 13.88 -2.69
C TYR A 110 -14.79 15.03 -1.75
N TRP A 111 -14.27 14.98 -0.52
CA TRP A 111 -14.40 16.02 0.49
C TRP A 111 -13.19 15.97 1.43
N PHE A 112 -12.95 17.05 2.17
CA PHE A 112 -11.87 17.13 3.15
C PHE A 112 -12.43 17.14 4.58
N ASN A 113 -11.80 16.37 5.46
CA ASN A 113 -12.14 16.30 6.89
C ASN A 113 -13.63 15.94 7.13
N GLN A 114 -14.28 16.61 8.08
CA GLN A 114 -15.70 16.45 8.39
C GLN A 114 -16.60 17.37 7.53
N ASN A 115 -16.09 17.98 6.46
CA ASN A 115 -16.85 18.93 5.66
C ASN A 115 -17.74 18.25 4.62
N PHE A 116 -18.77 17.55 5.10
CA PHE A 116 -19.77 16.88 4.25
C PHE A 116 -20.67 17.85 3.48
N TRP A 117 -20.64 19.14 3.81
CA TRP A 117 -21.43 20.17 3.13
C TRP A 117 -20.82 20.61 1.79
N HIS A 118 -19.54 20.35 1.56
CA HIS A 118 -18.83 20.68 0.32
C HIS A 118 -18.31 19.43 -0.40
N ILE A 119 -19.24 18.52 -0.73
CA ILE A 119 -18.94 17.36 -1.57
C ILE A 119 -19.03 17.78 -3.04
N LEU A 120 -17.96 17.55 -3.79
CA LEU A 120 -17.94 17.72 -5.25
C LEU A 120 -18.18 16.36 -5.92
N THR A 121 -19.09 16.32 -6.90
CA THR A 121 -19.33 15.15 -7.75
C THR A 121 -18.88 15.46 -9.17
N VAL A 122 -18.11 14.56 -9.76
CA VAL A 122 -17.61 14.60 -11.16
C VAL A 122 -17.96 13.28 -11.82
#